data_AF-A0A849MID6-F1
#
_entry.id   AF-A0A849MID6-F1
#
_cell.length_a   1.000
_cell.length_b   1.000
_cell.length_c   1.000
_cell.angle_alpha   90.00
_cell.angle_beta   90.00
_cell.angle_gamma   90.00
#
_symmetry.space_group_name_H-M   'P 1'
#
loop_
_entity.id
_entity.type
_entity.pdbx_description
1 polymer ?
#
loop_
_entity_poly.entity_id
_entity_poly.type
_entity_poly.pdbx_seq_one_letter_code
_entity_poly.pdbx_strand_id
1 'polypeptide(L)'
;MNFSTVSKVFLIIFISLLTACNSYQVKKRVNSLDTTITSYGVALRWAEHNTLYAYYVSPNGTQPPVNMERLQEISVTGLEIKEKTLNDDQTKAKVKAIVSYYLKSEGNLKTLNLDQDWWYNEPNHQWFIDGEFPEF
;
A
#
# COMPACT_ATOMS: atom_id res chain seq x y z
N MET A 1 0.89 48.08 25.33
CA MET A 1 0.66 46.67 24.90
C MET A 1 1.11 45.76 26.03
N ASN A 2 0.18 45.04 26.65
CA ASN A 2 0.47 44.22 27.84
C ASN A 2 1.33 43.00 27.47
N PHE A 3 2.46 42.83 28.15
CA PHE A 3 3.39 41.70 28.00
C PHE A 3 2.67 40.32 28.11
N SER A 4 1.60 40.26 28.93
CA SER A 4 0.72 39.09 29.06
C SER A 4 -0.02 38.71 27.77
N THR A 5 -0.43 39.68 26.95
CA THR A 5 -1.17 39.42 25.71
C THR A 5 -0.25 38.89 24.62
N VAL A 6 1.00 39.40 24.55
CA VAL A 6 2.02 38.93 23.60
C VAL A 6 2.44 37.49 23.91
N SER A 7 2.62 37.15 25.19
CA SER A 7 2.93 35.79 25.65
C SER A 7 1.82 34.78 25.31
N LYS A 8 0.54 35.16 25.49
CA LYS A 8 -0.61 34.32 25.13
C LYS A 8 -0.73 34.09 23.62
N VAL A 9 -0.46 35.11 22.80
CA VAL A 9 -0.46 34.99 21.34
C VAL A 9 0.66 34.06 20.86
N PHE A 10 1.85 34.16 21.46
CA PHE A 10 2.97 33.27 21.12
C PHE A 10 2.67 31.80 21.46
N LEU A 11 2.00 31.55 22.60
CA LEU A 11 1.58 30.22 23.00
C LEU A 11 0.56 29.61 22.02
N ILE A 12 -0.41 30.40 21.55
CA ILE A 12 -1.43 29.96 20.59
C ILE A 12 -0.79 29.62 19.22
N ILE A 13 0.17 30.43 18.75
CA ILE A 13 0.92 30.17 17.51
C ILE A 13 1.76 28.90 17.64
N PHE A 14 2.37 28.67 18.80
CA PHE A 14 3.18 27.47 19.01
C PHE A 14 2.34 26.18 19.02
N ILE A 15 1.14 26.21 19.62
CA ILE A 15 0.22 25.06 19.64
C ILE A 15 -0.32 24.75 18.23
N SER A 16 -0.60 25.77 17.41
CA SER A 16 -1.10 25.54 16.04
C SER A 16 -0.04 24.93 15.11
N LEU A 17 1.24 25.23 15.31
CA LEU A 17 2.35 24.62 14.55
C LEU A 17 2.49 23.11 14.79
N LEU A 18 2.20 22.62 16.01
CA LEU A 18 2.30 21.19 16.33
C LEU A 18 1.24 20.35 15.62
N THR A 19 0.01 20.88 15.47
CA THR A 19 -1.07 20.18 14.77
C THR A 19 -0.84 20.03 13.26
N ALA A 20 -0.08 20.95 12.65
CA ALA A 20 0.23 20.92 11.23
C ALA A 20 1.24 19.84 10.86
N CYS A 21 2.14 19.48 11.78
CA CYS A 21 3.14 18.44 11.54
C CYS A 21 2.49 17.05 11.46
N ASN A 22 1.54 16.76 12.35
CA ASN A 22 0.85 15.47 12.36
C ASN A 22 0.00 15.26 11.08
N SER A 23 -0.75 16.28 10.67
CA SER A 23 -1.59 16.19 9.46
C SER A 23 -0.77 16.02 8.17
N TYR A 24 0.42 16.62 8.10
CA TYR A 24 1.34 16.42 6.98
C TYR A 24 1.83 14.97 6.87
N GLN A 25 2.26 14.38 7.98
CA GLN A 25 2.76 12.99 7.99
C GLN A 25 1.67 12.00 7.59
N VAL A 26 0.46 12.22 8.11
CA VAL A 26 -0.74 11.46 7.76
C VAL A 26 -1.02 11.54 6.25
N LYS A 27 -1.06 12.75 5.69
CA LYS A 27 -1.27 12.95 4.24
C LYS A 27 -0.17 12.29 3.39
N LYS A 28 1.08 12.40 3.82
CA LYS A 28 2.23 11.78 3.13
C LYS A 28 2.08 10.27 3.09
N ARG A 29 1.66 9.64 4.19
CA ARG A 29 1.47 8.20 4.29
C ARG A 29 0.32 7.68 3.41
N VAL A 30 -0.79 8.40 3.36
CA VAL A 30 -1.91 8.07 2.45
C VAL A 30 -1.46 8.16 0.99
N ASN A 31 -0.76 9.23 0.63
CA ASN A 31 -0.23 9.39 -0.73
C ASN A 31 0.81 8.32 -1.08
N SER A 32 1.62 7.89 -0.11
CA SER A 32 2.57 6.81 -0.34
C SER A 32 1.88 5.47 -0.58
N LEU A 33 0.75 5.19 0.08
CA LEU A 33 -0.06 4.01 -0.19
C LEU A 33 -0.54 4.00 -1.65
N ASP A 34 -1.09 5.10 -2.15
CA ASP A 34 -1.56 5.21 -3.54
C ASP A 34 -0.45 5.00 -4.55
N THR A 35 0.72 5.57 -4.27
CA THR A 35 1.91 5.37 -5.08
C THR A 35 2.34 3.90 -5.06
N THR A 36 2.36 3.28 -3.88
CA THR A 36 2.75 1.88 -3.72
C THR A 36 1.78 0.92 -4.43
N ILE A 37 0.46 1.12 -4.31
CA ILE A 37 -0.55 0.31 -5.03
C ILE A 37 -0.35 0.43 -6.55
N THR A 38 -0.05 1.63 -7.03
CA THR A 38 0.24 1.87 -8.45
C THR A 38 1.49 1.09 -8.89
N SER A 39 2.58 1.18 -8.11
CA SER A 39 3.83 0.44 -8.39
C SER A 39 3.64 -1.07 -8.32
N TYR A 40 2.85 -1.57 -7.37
CA TYR A 40 2.46 -2.98 -7.30
C TYR A 40 1.74 -3.42 -8.57
N GLY A 41 0.77 -2.63 -9.04
CA GLY A 41 0.04 -2.91 -10.27
C GLY A 41 0.95 -2.92 -11.51
N VAL A 42 1.94 -2.04 -11.56
CA VAL A 42 2.99 -2.06 -12.60
C VAL A 42 3.80 -3.35 -12.50
N ALA A 43 4.36 -3.68 -11.34
CA ALA A 43 5.15 -4.90 -11.16
C ALA A 43 4.37 -6.16 -11.58
N LEU A 44 3.09 -6.21 -11.21
CA LEU A 44 2.18 -7.28 -11.59
C LEU A 44 1.99 -7.38 -13.11
N ARG A 45 1.78 -6.25 -13.80
CA ARG A 45 1.54 -6.20 -15.25
C ARG A 45 2.78 -6.53 -16.07
N TRP A 46 3.95 -6.13 -15.59
CA TRP A 46 5.24 -6.31 -16.26
C TRP A 46 5.95 -7.60 -15.87
N ALA A 47 5.29 -8.49 -15.13
CA ALA A 47 5.85 -9.76 -14.68
C ALA A 47 7.18 -9.61 -13.90
N GLU A 48 7.30 -8.54 -13.12
CA GLU A 48 8.43 -8.27 -12.24
C GLU A 48 8.30 -9.11 -10.96
N HIS A 49 8.41 -10.44 -11.08
CA HIS A 49 8.04 -11.39 -10.02
C HIS A 49 8.78 -11.17 -8.70
N ASN A 50 10.07 -10.86 -8.74
CA ASN A 50 10.84 -10.56 -7.53
C ASN A 50 10.36 -9.29 -6.84
N THR A 51 10.06 -8.24 -7.62
CA THR A 51 9.50 -6.98 -7.12
C THR A 51 8.11 -7.18 -6.53
N LEU A 52 7.29 -7.98 -7.20
CA LEU A 52 5.95 -8.33 -6.73
C LEU A 52 6.00 -9.08 -5.40
N TYR A 53 6.88 -10.08 -5.30
CA TYR A 53 7.09 -10.87 -4.09
C TYR A 53 7.63 -10.03 -2.92
N ALA A 54 8.48 -9.03 -3.19
CA ALA A 54 9.02 -8.13 -2.17
C ALA A 54 7.95 -7.28 -1.47
N TYR A 55 6.74 -7.14 -2.03
CA TYR A 55 5.63 -6.50 -1.34
C TYR A 55 5.01 -7.39 -0.25
N TYR A 56 5.15 -8.72 -0.33
CA TYR A 56 4.56 -9.66 0.63
C TYR A 56 5.52 -9.89 1.80
N VAL A 57 5.29 -9.16 2.87
CA VAL A 57 6.07 -9.23 4.12
C VAL A 57 5.10 -9.01 5.27
N SER A 58 4.95 -9.99 6.15
CA SER A 58 4.14 -9.85 7.37
C SER A 58 4.83 -8.92 8.38
N PRO A 59 4.10 -8.33 9.34
CA PRO A 59 4.69 -7.43 10.37
C PRO A 59 5.82 -8.04 11.20
N ASN A 60 5.89 -9.37 11.29
CA ASN A 60 6.97 -10.12 11.95
C ASN A 60 8.20 -10.36 11.04
N GLY A 61 8.18 -9.89 9.79
CA GLY A 61 9.24 -10.05 8.80
C GLY A 61 9.19 -11.34 7.99
N THR A 62 8.16 -12.17 8.11
CA THR A 62 8.02 -13.40 7.32
C THR A 62 7.42 -13.13 5.95
N GLN A 63 7.80 -13.93 4.95
CA GLN A 63 7.20 -13.89 3.63
C GLN A 63 6.43 -15.20 3.36
N PRO A 64 5.30 -15.16 2.65
CA PRO A 64 4.55 -16.36 2.28
C PRO A 64 5.33 -17.18 1.23
N PRO A 65 5.05 -18.49 1.08
CA PRO A 65 5.59 -19.26 -0.03
C PRO A 65 5.05 -18.73 -1.36
N VAL A 66 5.84 -18.89 -2.43
CA VAL A 66 5.44 -18.51 -3.80
C VAL A 66 5.96 -19.53 -4.81
N ASN A 67 5.12 -19.88 -5.79
CA ASN A 67 5.50 -20.72 -6.91
C ASN A 67 5.97 -19.83 -8.08
N MET A 68 7.29 -19.59 -8.16
CA MET A 68 7.87 -18.71 -9.17
C MET A 68 7.72 -19.27 -10.59
N GLU A 69 7.73 -20.59 -10.77
CA GLU A 69 7.53 -21.19 -12.09
C GLU A 69 6.13 -20.89 -12.63
N ARG A 70 5.10 -21.04 -11.79
CA ARG A 70 3.72 -20.72 -12.17
C ARG A 70 3.56 -19.25 -12.53
N LEU A 71 4.27 -18.36 -11.83
CA LEU A 71 4.24 -16.92 -12.12
C LEU A 71 4.69 -16.57 -13.53
N GLN A 72 5.66 -17.33 -14.09
CA GLN A 72 6.14 -17.11 -15.44
C GLN A 72 5.09 -17.40 -16.52
N GLU A 73 4.08 -18.21 -16.22
CA GLU A 73 3.01 -18.53 -17.16
C GLU A 73 1.92 -17.46 -17.22
N ILE A 74 1.90 -16.53 -16.27
CA ILE A 74 0.83 -15.54 -16.16
C ILE A 74 1.17 -14.29 -16.97
N SER A 75 0.15 -13.75 -17.62
CA SER A 75 0.21 -12.43 -18.26
C SER A 75 -1.00 -11.63 -17.82
N VAL A 76 -0.73 -10.56 -17.07
CA VAL A 76 -1.76 -9.69 -16.51
C VAL A 76 -2.12 -8.59 -17.50
N THR A 77 -3.40 -8.50 -17.81
CA THR A 77 -3.96 -7.53 -18.76
C THR A 77 -4.64 -6.36 -18.08
N GLY A 78 -5.01 -6.49 -16.80
CA GLY A 78 -5.68 -5.43 -16.04
C GLY A 78 -5.57 -5.62 -14.53
N LEU A 79 -5.58 -4.50 -13.80
CA LEU A 79 -5.78 -4.43 -12.35
C LEU A 79 -6.76 -3.31 -12.10
N GLU A 80 -7.87 -3.61 -11.44
CA GLU A 80 -8.91 -2.65 -11.09
C GLU A 80 -9.10 -2.62 -9.57
N ILE A 81 -8.86 -1.47 -8.94
CA ILE A 81 -9.11 -1.27 -7.51
C ILE A 81 -10.60 -1.01 -7.30
N LYS A 82 -11.26 -1.88 -6.52
CA LYS A 82 -12.70 -1.79 -6.22
C LYS A 82 -12.97 -1.05 -4.92
N GLU A 83 -12.14 -1.30 -3.92
CA GLU A 83 -12.30 -0.72 -2.58
C GLU A 83 -10.93 -0.46 -1.97
N LYS A 84 -10.80 0.64 -1.24
CA LYS A 84 -9.64 0.95 -0.42
C LYS A 84 -10.13 1.61 0.87
N THR A 85 -9.88 0.96 2.00
CA THR A 85 -10.32 1.40 3.32
C THR A 85 -9.12 1.46 4.25
N LEU A 86 -8.84 2.63 4.83
CA LEU A 86 -7.78 2.80 5.82
C LEU A 86 -8.37 2.73 7.23
N ASN A 87 -7.55 2.30 8.20
CA ASN A 87 -7.90 2.46 9.61
C ASN A 87 -7.68 3.91 10.09
N ASP A 88 -8.15 4.24 11.30
CA ASP A 88 -8.14 5.61 11.84
C ASP A 88 -6.74 6.24 11.89
N ASP A 89 -5.73 5.46 12.26
CA ASP A 89 -4.33 5.90 12.33
C ASP A 89 -3.61 5.89 10.96
N GLN A 90 -4.28 5.37 9.92
CA GLN A 90 -3.82 5.27 8.54
C GLN A 90 -2.51 4.49 8.39
N THR A 91 -2.22 3.56 9.30
CA THR A 91 -1.07 2.63 9.22
C THR A 91 -1.44 1.29 8.61
N LYS A 92 -2.73 1.02 8.42
CA LYS A 92 -3.25 -0.18 7.79
C LYS A 92 -4.29 0.18 6.73
N ALA A 93 -4.36 -0.62 5.68
CA ALA A 93 -5.40 -0.49 4.67
C ALA A 93 -5.87 -1.85 4.16
N LYS A 94 -7.17 -1.97 3.92
CA LYS A 94 -7.76 -3.08 3.16
C LYS A 94 -7.98 -2.62 1.73
N VAL A 95 -7.42 -3.34 0.77
CA VAL A 95 -7.53 -3.04 -0.67
C VAL A 95 -8.13 -4.24 -1.38
N LYS A 96 -9.29 -4.05 -1.99
CA LYS A 96 -9.91 -5.06 -2.85
C LYS A 96 -9.69 -4.70 -4.31
N ALA A 97 -9.20 -5.66 -5.09
CA ALA A 97 -8.93 -5.45 -6.50
C ALA A 97 -9.34 -6.65 -7.35
N ILE A 98 -9.56 -6.42 -8.64
CA ILE A 98 -9.76 -7.48 -9.63
C ILE A 98 -8.59 -7.45 -10.60
N VAL A 99 -7.89 -8.58 -10.72
CA VAL A 99 -6.85 -8.80 -11.71
C VAL A 99 -7.43 -9.55 -12.89
N SER A 100 -7.26 -9.01 -14.09
CA SER A 100 -7.55 -9.72 -15.34
C SER A 100 -6.25 -10.27 -15.90
N TYR A 101 -6.20 -11.56 -16.21
CA TYR A 101 -4.98 -12.24 -16.65
C TYR A 101 -5.30 -13.41 -17.58
N TYR A 102 -4.30 -13.95 -18.25
CA TYR A 102 -4.41 -15.23 -18.94
C TYR A 102 -3.14 -16.06 -18.67
N LEU A 103 -3.28 -17.38 -18.79
CA LEU A 103 -2.13 -18.28 -18.85
C LEU A 103 -1.62 -18.31 -20.29
N LYS A 104 -0.32 -18.12 -20.49
CA LYS A 104 0.33 -18.14 -21.80
C LYS A 104 0.06 -19.43 -22.59
N SER A 105 -0.19 -20.54 -21.87
CA SER A 105 -0.51 -21.86 -22.41
C SER A 105 -1.98 -22.04 -22.84
N GLU A 106 -2.92 -21.32 -22.22
CA GLU A 106 -4.36 -21.54 -22.41
C GLU A 106 -5.07 -20.42 -23.19
N GLY A 107 -4.51 -19.21 -23.24
CA GLY A 107 -5.04 -18.06 -24.00
C GLY A 107 -6.39 -17.50 -23.54
N ASN A 108 -7.05 -18.13 -22.56
CA ASN A 108 -8.34 -17.68 -22.02
C ASN A 108 -8.16 -16.59 -20.96
N LEU A 109 -8.94 -15.52 -21.06
CA LEU A 109 -8.98 -14.46 -20.05
C LEU A 109 -9.68 -14.95 -18.78
N LYS A 110 -9.00 -14.84 -17.65
CA LYS A 110 -9.44 -15.16 -16.30
C LYS A 110 -9.42 -13.91 -15.43
N THR A 111 -10.16 -13.96 -14.33
CA THR A 111 -10.19 -12.89 -13.32
C THR A 111 -9.90 -13.46 -11.94
N LEU A 112 -9.06 -12.76 -11.18
CA LEU A 112 -8.73 -13.08 -9.80
C LEU A 112 -9.11 -11.91 -8.89
N ASN A 113 -9.89 -12.18 -7.85
CA ASN A 113 -10.16 -11.20 -6.81
C ASN A 113 -9.01 -11.21 -5.80
N LEU A 114 -8.45 -10.04 -5.54
CA LEU A 114 -7.46 -9.82 -4.49
C LEU A 114 -8.14 -9.10 -3.32
N ASP A 115 -7.95 -9.63 -2.11
CA ASP A 115 -8.28 -8.95 -0.86
C ASP A 115 -6.98 -8.82 -0.06
N GLN A 116 -6.42 -7.61 -0.04
CA GLN A 116 -5.07 -7.35 0.44
C GLN A 116 -5.10 -6.54 1.73
N ASP A 117 -4.41 -7.07 2.74
CA ASP A 117 -4.15 -6.37 4.00
C ASP A 117 -2.80 -5.66 3.93
N TRP A 118 -2.83 -4.35 3.73
CA TRP A 118 -1.66 -3.50 3.67
C TRP A 118 -1.31 -2.97 5.06
N TRP A 119 -0.02 -2.95 5.39
CA TRP A 119 0.50 -2.31 6.60
C TRP A 119 1.71 -1.44 6.29
N TYR A 120 1.80 -0.33 7.02
CA TYR A 120 2.88 0.63 6.88
C TYR A 120 3.99 0.31 7.87
N ASN A 121 5.18 0.06 7.33
CA ASN A 121 6.39 -0.13 8.09
C ASN A 121 7.03 1.24 8.37
N GLU A 122 6.88 1.72 9.61
CA GLU A 122 7.43 3.01 10.02
C GLU A 122 8.94 3.14 9.84
N PRO A 123 9.76 2.13 10.23
CA PRO A 123 11.21 2.22 10.06
C PRO A 123 11.68 2.41 8.62
N ASN A 124 11.05 1.72 7.67
CA ASN A 124 11.43 1.76 6.25
C ASN A 124 10.60 2.77 5.45
N HIS A 125 9.58 3.38 6.07
CA HIS A 125 8.61 4.25 5.42
C HIS A 125 7.92 3.63 4.19
N GLN A 126 7.64 2.33 4.23
CA GLN A 126 7.14 1.54 3.11
C GLN A 126 5.86 0.78 3.47
N TRP A 127 5.03 0.53 2.46
CA TRP A 127 3.83 -0.29 2.59
C TRP A 127 4.10 -1.71 2.10
N PHE A 128 3.65 -2.69 2.88
CA PHE A 128 3.73 -4.12 2.57
C PHE A 128 2.35 -4.75 2.66
N ILE A 129 2.22 -5.93 2.07
CA ILE A 129 1.03 -6.79 2.12
C ILE A 129 1.32 -7.89 3.15
N ASP A 130 0.40 -8.04 4.11
CA ASP A 130 0.34 -9.16 5.03
C ASP A 130 -0.66 -10.19 4.50
N GLY A 131 -0.26 -11.45 4.43
CA GLY A 131 -1.10 -12.54 3.94
C GLY A 131 -0.42 -13.42 2.90
N GLU A 132 -1.22 -14.28 2.29
CA GLU A 132 -0.77 -15.25 1.30
C GLU A 132 -0.48 -14.60 -0.05
N PHE A 133 0.45 -15.20 -0.80
CA PHE A 133 0.72 -14.77 -2.17
C PHE A 133 -0.42 -15.27 -3.09
N PRO A 134 -0.93 -14.46 -4.04
CA PRO A 134 -2.10 -14.83 -4.84
C PRO A 134 -1.86 -16.06 -5.72
N GLU A 135 -2.84 -16.96 -5.73
CA GLU A 135 -2.87 -18.10 -6.64
C GLU A 135 -3.66 -17.74 -7.91
N PHE A 136 -2.93 -17.67 -9.03
CA PHE A 136 -3.46 -17.44 -10.38
C PHE A 136 -3.79 -18.75 -11.09
#